data_AF-A0AAE6BFM0-F1
#
_entry.id   AF-A0AAE6BFM0-F1
#
_cell.length_a   1.000
_cell.length_b   1.000
_cell.length_c   1.000
_cell.angle_alpha   90.00
_cell.angle_beta   90.00
_cell.angle_gamma   90.00
#
_symmetry.space_group_name_H-M   'P 1'
#
loop_
_entity.id
_entity.type
_entity.pdbx_description
1 polymer ?
#
loop_
_entity_poly.entity_id
_entity_poly.type
_entity_poly.pdbx_seq_one_letter_code
_entity_poly.pdbx_strand_id
1 'polypeptide(L)'
;MKKRYWLLCGLILFGISKLGETPPKSGVTTPSPSFSESKHVPRPPLSTMRDQQPSPSGSTAAPLDETFRSETNVEVRSKFVTGNGVALRGAPSPKSRIVDRLDRGRKVDLLQSKAEWSRIKDILTQKEGWVATRFLQDDNPKREEISKPSEPKSKPPPTLSPTIVIQRIIAESLANYPGTCACPYSTDRRGRRCGNRSAYSKPGGYAPVCFSQDVTKSMIEAYR
;
A
#
# COMPACT_ATOMS: atom_id res chain seq x y z
N MET A 1 20.25 6.02 48.21
CA MET A 1 20.14 7.26 49.01
C MET A 1 20.22 8.45 48.05
N LYS A 2 19.12 9.21 47.90
CA LYS A 2 18.95 10.29 46.91
C LYS A 2 19.51 11.60 47.46
N LYS A 3 20.42 12.27 46.74
CA LYS A 3 20.84 13.65 47.04
C LYS A 3 20.40 14.57 45.91
N ARG A 4 19.52 15.51 46.27
CA ARG A 4 18.96 16.59 45.45
C ARG A 4 19.95 17.76 45.48
N TYR A 5 20.29 18.34 44.32
CA TYR A 5 20.93 19.66 44.25
C TYR A 5 20.13 20.59 43.36
N TRP A 6 19.39 21.46 44.05
CA TRP A 6 19.14 22.88 43.81
C TRP A 6 19.09 23.44 42.37
N LEU A 7 17.88 23.88 42.02
CA LEU A 7 17.60 24.98 41.10
C LEU A 7 18.05 26.31 41.74
N LEU A 8 18.77 27.15 41.00
CA LEU A 8 18.68 28.61 41.16
C LEU A 8 18.88 29.35 39.83
N CYS A 9 18.04 30.37 39.69
CA CYS A 9 17.81 31.27 38.59
C CYS A 9 19.02 32.09 38.13
N GLY A 10 18.97 32.51 36.86
CA GLY A 10 19.81 33.58 36.30
C GLY A 10 19.17 34.16 35.03
N LEU A 11 18.08 34.90 35.21
CA LEU A 11 17.49 35.79 34.21
C LEU A 11 18.51 36.87 33.83
N ILE A 12 18.94 36.92 32.57
CA ILE A 12 19.60 38.10 31.99
C ILE A 12 18.75 38.53 30.79
N LEU A 13 17.86 39.48 31.06
CA LEU A 13 17.23 40.38 30.09
C LEU A 13 18.11 41.63 29.98
N PHE A 14 18.66 41.90 28.81
CA PHE A 14 19.05 43.21 28.25
C PHE A 14 19.52 42.90 26.81
N GLY A 15 18.88 43.32 25.73
CA GLY A 15 18.20 44.59 25.49
C GLY A 15 19.14 45.51 24.70
N ILE A 16 19.29 45.30 23.39
CA ILE A 16 19.77 46.36 22.48
C ILE A 16 18.96 46.31 21.19
N SER A 17 18.15 47.36 21.06
CA SER A 17 17.49 47.84 19.86
C SER A 17 18.44 47.92 18.67
N LYS A 18 17.95 47.63 17.45
CA LYS A 18 18.05 48.57 16.31
C LYS A 18 17.19 48.10 15.13
N LEU A 19 16.18 48.94 14.93
CA LEU A 19 15.32 49.16 13.78
C LEU A 19 16.13 49.37 12.49
N GLY A 20 15.65 48.84 11.37
CA GLY A 20 16.22 49.03 10.03
C GLY A 20 15.32 48.48 8.94
N GLU A 21 14.27 49.23 8.62
CA GLU A 21 13.31 48.98 7.55
C GLU A 21 13.80 49.48 6.17
N THR A 22 13.71 48.59 5.16
CA THR A 22 13.23 48.83 3.75
C THR A 22 14.12 49.58 2.72
N PRO A 23 13.75 49.67 1.40
CA PRO A 23 13.66 48.65 0.31
C PRO A 23 14.28 49.22 -1.03
N PRO A 24 13.77 49.01 -2.28
CA PRO A 24 13.46 47.84 -3.15
C PRO A 24 14.24 47.86 -4.53
N LYS A 25 13.81 47.02 -5.50
CA LYS A 25 14.04 47.01 -6.99
C LYS A 25 14.92 45.82 -7.44
N SER A 26 14.62 45.00 -8.44
CA SER A 26 13.91 45.13 -9.72
C SER A 26 13.23 43.78 -10.06
N GLY A 27 12.10 43.65 -10.77
CA GLY A 27 11.63 44.44 -11.90
C GLY A 27 12.16 43.87 -13.22
N VAL A 28 11.65 42.72 -13.69
CA VAL A 28 11.68 42.35 -15.11
C VAL A 28 10.33 41.76 -15.51
N THR A 29 9.52 42.66 -16.05
CA THR A 29 8.35 42.41 -16.89
C THR A 29 8.82 41.94 -18.26
N THR A 30 8.22 40.90 -18.81
CA THR A 30 8.29 40.58 -20.24
C THR A 30 6.90 40.74 -20.85
N PRO A 31 6.71 41.60 -21.85
CA PRO A 31 5.45 41.70 -22.59
C PRO A 31 5.38 40.72 -23.78
N SER A 32 4.16 40.21 -24.05
CA SER A 32 3.41 40.00 -25.32
C SER A 32 4.14 39.77 -26.66
N PRO A 33 3.55 39.05 -27.67
CA PRO A 33 2.15 39.20 -28.13
C PRO A 33 1.43 37.84 -28.40
N SER A 34 0.10 37.67 -28.28
CA SER A 34 -1.04 38.20 -29.05
C SER A 34 -0.94 38.04 -30.57
N PHE A 35 -1.61 37.01 -31.11
CA PHE A 35 -2.18 37.04 -32.45
C PHE A 35 -3.62 36.48 -32.42
N SER A 36 -4.56 37.42 -32.54
CA SER A 36 -5.86 37.43 -33.23
C SER A 36 -6.11 36.23 -34.17
N GLU A 37 -7.22 35.50 -34.07
CA GLU A 37 -8.62 35.83 -34.45
C GLU A 37 -8.95 35.61 -35.95
N SER A 38 -9.85 34.65 -36.22
CA SER A 38 -11.05 34.91 -37.04
C SER A 38 -12.02 33.72 -37.15
N LYS A 39 -13.30 34.00 -36.83
CA LYS A 39 -14.55 33.75 -37.61
C LYS A 39 -14.71 32.38 -38.32
N HIS A 40 -15.84 31.68 -38.27
CA HIS A 40 -17.23 32.16 -38.42
C HIS A 40 -18.24 31.02 -38.11
N VAL A 41 -19.39 31.44 -37.56
CA VAL A 41 -20.71 30.77 -37.34
C VAL A 41 -21.42 30.56 -38.72
N PRO A 42 -22.58 29.86 -38.96
CA PRO A 42 -23.62 29.25 -38.10
C PRO A 42 -24.08 27.80 -38.41
N ARG A 43 -25.03 27.37 -37.58
CA ARG A 43 -25.89 26.17 -37.46
C ARG A 43 -27.11 26.18 -38.46
N PRO A 44 -28.13 25.29 -38.30
CA PRO A 44 -28.45 23.97 -38.91
C PRO A 44 -29.62 24.04 -39.94
N PRO A 45 -30.30 22.92 -40.35
CA PRO A 45 -31.42 22.34 -39.58
C PRO A 45 -31.46 20.78 -39.59
N LEU A 46 -31.87 20.14 -38.49
CA LEU A 46 -33.20 19.52 -38.25
C LEU A 46 -33.61 18.43 -39.26
N SER A 47 -33.70 17.18 -38.80
CA SER A 47 -34.57 16.17 -39.40
C SER A 47 -35.12 15.20 -38.36
N THR A 48 -36.41 15.40 -38.16
CA THR A 48 -37.43 14.59 -37.51
C THR A 48 -37.63 13.26 -38.22
N MET A 49 -37.64 12.13 -37.48
CA MET A 49 -38.30 10.87 -37.85
C MET A 49 -38.68 10.19 -36.52
N ARG A 50 -39.91 10.33 -36.00
CA ARG A 50 -41.18 9.63 -36.34
C ARG A 50 -41.24 8.18 -35.82
N ASP A 51 -42.28 7.96 -35.03
CA ASP A 51 -42.79 6.73 -34.42
C ASP A 51 -42.74 5.47 -35.29
N GLN A 52 -42.53 4.30 -34.67
CA GLN A 52 -43.57 3.28 -34.64
C GLN A 52 -43.24 2.14 -33.64
N GLN A 53 -44.13 1.99 -32.67
CA GLN A 53 -44.40 0.76 -31.93
C GLN A 53 -45.03 -0.27 -32.88
N PRO A 54 -44.77 -1.57 -32.65
CA PRO A 54 -45.90 -2.43 -32.28
C PRO A 54 -45.56 -3.44 -31.17
N SER A 55 -46.45 -3.51 -30.18
CA SER A 55 -46.72 -4.72 -29.41
C SER A 55 -47.41 -5.76 -30.31
N PRO A 56 -47.34 -7.04 -29.96
CA PRO A 56 -48.60 -7.66 -29.55
C PRO A 56 -48.51 -8.38 -28.20
N SER A 57 -49.49 -8.09 -27.36
CA SER A 57 -49.89 -8.88 -26.21
C SER A 57 -50.59 -10.16 -26.67
N GLY A 58 -50.41 -11.26 -25.93
CA GLY A 58 -51.48 -12.26 -25.75
C GLY A 58 -51.15 -13.74 -26.04
N SER A 59 -50.79 -14.48 -24.99
CA SER A 59 -51.16 -15.90 -24.78
C SER A 59 -50.96 -16.17 -23.29
N THR A 60 -52.00 -16.06 -22.47
CA THR A 60 -53.03 -17.08 -22.18
C THR A 60 -52.45 -18.33 -21.52
N ALA A 61 -52.66 -18.38 -20.20
CA ALA A 61 -53.03 -19.49 -19.32
C ALA A 61 -52.23 -20.82 -19.30
N ALA A 62 -51.80 -21.13 -18.08
CA ALA A 62 -51.26 -22.36 -17.48
C ALA A 62 -51.87 -23.72 -17.94
N PRO A 63 -51.19 -24.86 -17.68
CA PRO A 63 -51.33 -25.50 -16.36
C PRO A 63 -50.05 -26.10 -15.74
N LEU A 64 -50.22 -26.40 -14.46
CA LEU A 64 -49.36 -27.08 -13.49
C LEU A 64 -49.14 -28.57 -13.85
N ASP A 65 -48.25 -29.21 -13.07
CA ASP A 65 -47.76 -30.61 -13.12
C ASP A 65 -46.63 -30.86 -14.13
N GLU A 66 -45.52 -31.54 -13.80
CA GLU A 66 -45.08 -32.19 -12.57
C GLU A 66 -43.56 -32.43 -12.70
N THR A 67 -42.88 -32.57 -11.57
CA THR A 67 -41.66 -33.38 -11.40
C THR A 67 -40.46 -33.17 -12.35
N PHE A 68 -39.58 -32.22 -12.00
CA PHE A 68 -38.15 -32.54 -11.85
C PHE A 68 -37.61 -31.85 -10.61
N ARG A 69 -38.11 -32.33 -9.46
CA ARG A 69 -37.52 -32.08 -8.14
C ARG A 69 -36.25 -32.93 -8.04
N SER A 70 -35.18 -32.48 -8.69
CA SER A 70 -33.83 -32.94 -8.34
C SER A 70 -33.33 -32.06 -7.20
N GLU A 71 -33.77 -32.42 -6.00
CA GLU A 71 -33.07 -32.08 -4.75
C GLU A 71 -31.72 -32.81 -4.76
N THR A 72 -30.79 -32.34 -5.60
CA THR A 72 -29.38 -32.61 -5.36
C THR A 72 -28.96 -31.70 -4.22
N ASN A 73 -28.71 -32.30 -3.07
CA ASN A 73 -27.98 -31.73 -1.93
C ASN A 73 -26.86 -30.82 -2.46
N VAL A 74 -27.14 -29.51 -2.50
CA VAL A 74 -26.18 -28.51 -2.96
C VAL A 74 -25.24 -28.32 -1.79
N GLU A 75 -24.13 -29.06 -1.83
CA GLU A 75 -23.01 -28.79 -0.94
C GLU A 75 -22.45 -27.41 -1.31
N VAL A 76 -22.97 -26.38 -0.65
CA VAL A 76 -22.54 -24.99 -0.82
C VAL A 76 -21.11 -24.88 -0.32
N ARG A 77 -20.15 -25.07 -1.23
CA ARG A 77 -18.73 -24.87 -0.95
C ARG A 77 -18.35 -23.45 -1.34
N SER A 78 -17.75 -22.69 -0.43
CA SER A 78 -17.18 -21.40 -0.79
C SER A 78 -15.91 -21.61 -1.62
N LYS A 79 -15.75 -20.82 -2.68
CA LYS A 79 -14.56 -20.75 -3.54
C LYS A 79 -14.09 -19.30 -3.63
N PHE A 80 -12.88 -19.10 -4.14
CA PHE A 80 -12.28 -17.80 -4.37
C PHE A 80 -11.88 -17.63 -5.84
N VAL A 81 -12.11 -16.43 -6.35
CA VAL A 81 -11.76 -16.06 -7.73
C VAL A 81 -10.25 -15.78 -7.83
N THR A 82 -9.57 -16.35 -8.82
CA THR A 82 -8.11 -16.21 -8.97
C THR A 82 -7.65 -15.14 -9.96
N GLY A 83 -8.52 -14.75 -10.90
CA GLY A 83 -8.23 -13.74 -11.92
C GLY A 83 -8.74 -12.34 -11.56
N ASN A 84 -8.17 -11.30 -12.18
CA ASN A 84 -8.71 -9.94 -12.09
C ASN A 84 -9.79 -9.75 -13.18
N GLY A 85 -10.97 -9.28 -12.81
CA GLY A 85 -12.07 -9.04 -13.74
C GLY A 85 -12.57 -10.29 -14.49
N VAL A 86 -12.65 -11.44 -13.80
CA VAL A 86 -13.20 -12.69 -14.33
C VAL A 86 -14.68 -12.52 -14.65
N ALA A 87 -15.08 -12.92 -15.85
CA ALA A 87 -16.46 -12.76 -16.30
C ALA A 87 -17.40 -13.78 -15.63
N LEU A 88 -18.44 -13.28 -14.97
CA LEU A 88 -19.62 -14.04 -14.57
C LEU A 88 -20.61 -14.01 -15.73
N ARG A 89 -20.97 -15.17 -16.30
CA ARG A 89 -21.77 -15.27 -17.53
C ARG A 89 -23.16 -15.87 -17.29
N GLY A 90 -24.11 -15.55 -18.17
CA GLY A 90 -25.46 -16.11 -18.09
C GLY A 90 -25.56 -17.61 -18.41
N ALA A 91 -24.63 -18.15 -19.20
CA ALA A 91 -24.56 -19.55 -19.61
C ALA A 91 -23.11 -20.06 -19.57
N PRO A 92 -22.87 -21.39 -19.48
CA PRO A 92 -21.55 -22.01 -19.47
C PRO A 92 -20.91 -22.01 -20.87
N SER A 93 -20.67 -20.81 -21.40
CA SER A 93 -20.12 -20.60 -22.74
C SER A 93 -19.32 -19.30 -22.81
N PRO A 94 -18.17 -19.26 -23.50
CA PRO A 94 -17.36 -18.05 -23.63
C PRO A 94 -18.04 -16.95 -24.45
N LYS A 95 -19.03 -17.31 -25.28
CA LYS A 95 -19.80 -16.36 -26.12
C LYS A 95 -21.06 -15.83 -25.44
N SER A 96 -21.41 -16.34 -24.25
CA SER A 96 -22.55 -15.87 -23.49
C SER A 96 -22.37 -14.44 -23.00
N ARG A 97 -23.48 -13.71 -22.82
CA ARG A 97 -23.53 -12.41 -22.16
C ARG A 97 -22.85 -12.46 -20.77
N ILE A 98 -22.11 -11.40 -20.46
CA ILE A 98 -21.49 -11.16 -19.15
C ILE A 98 -22.54 -10.48 -18.25
N VAL A 99 -22.83 -11.10 -17.11
CA VAL A 99 -23.72 -10.60 -16.06
C VAL A 99 -22.97 -9.67 -15.11
N ASP A 100 -21.71 -10.03 -14.77
CA ASP A 100 -20.84 -9.24 -13.90
C ASP A 100 -19.35 -9.55 -14.11
N ARG A 101 -18.45 -8.79 -13.47
CA ARG A 101 -17.01 -9.05 -13.42
C ARG A 101 -16.52 -9.18 -11.98
N LEU A 102 -15.84 -10.28 -11.69
CA LEU A 102 -15.38 -10.63 -10.37
C LEU A 102 -13.86 -10.43 -10.27
N ASP A 103 -13.43 -9.74 -9.23
CA ASP A 103 -12.02 -9.50 -8.96
C ASP A 103 -11.37 -10.66 -8.20
N ARG A 104 -10.04 -10.71 -8.24
CA ARG A 104 -9.26 -11.71 -7.53
C ARG A 104 -9.54 -11.65 -6.02
N GLY A 105 -9.61 -12.82 -5.39
CA GLY A 105 -9.91 -12.98 -3.98
C GLY A 105 -11.40 -12.79 -3.65
N ARG A 106 -12.26 -12.48 -4.64
CA ARG A 106 -13.70 -12.45 -4.42
C ARG A 106 -14.17 -13.85 -3.99
N LYS A 107 -14.77 -13.92 -2.80
CA LYS A 107 -15.40 -15.13 -2.27
C LYS A 107 -16.76 -15.33 -2.93
N VAL A 108 -17.02 -16.54 -3.40
CA VAL A 108 -18.27 -16.93 -4.06
C VAL A 108 -18.74 -18.28 -3.55
N ASP A 109 -20.04 -18.53 -3.60
CA ASP A 109 -20.61 -19.82 -3.25
C ASP A 109 -20.77 -20.67 -4.50
N LEU A 110 -20.20 -21.89 -4.49
CA LEU A 110 -20.32 -22.85 -5.58
C LEU A 110 -21.66 -23.58 -5.47
N LEU A 111 -22.52 -23.38 -6.45
CA LEU A 111 -23.83 -24.03 -6.54
C LEU A 111 -23.76 -25.31 -7.38
N GLN A 112 -22.96 -25.30 -8.45
CA GLN A 112 -22.81 -26.46 -9.33
C GLN A 112 -21.44 -26.42 -10.00
N SER A 113 -20.81 -27.57 -10.18
CA SER A 113 -19.60 -27.71 -11.00
C SER A 113 -19.84 -28.73 -12.11
N LYS A 114 -19.57 -28.33 -13.37
CA LYS A 114 -19.65 -29.18 -14.55
C LYS A 114 -18.44 -28.96 -15.45
N ALA A 115 -17.49 -29.88 -15.40
CA ALA A 115 -16.29 -29.88 -16.25
C ALA A 115 -15.56 -28.52 -16.26
N GLU A 116 -15.69 -27.74 -17.33
CA GLU A 116 -15.02 -26.45 -17.51
C GLU A 116 -15.75 -25.25 -16.89
N TRP A 117 -17.01 -25.42 -16.48
CA TRP A 117 -17.84 -24.33 -15.96
C TRP A 117 -18.44 -24.65 -14.60
N SER A 118 -18.42 -23.64 -13.75
CA SER A 118 -19.00 -23.68 -12.42
C SER A 118 -20.08 -22.61 -12.32
N ARG A 119 -21.27 -23.00 -11.85
CA ARG A 119 -22.32 -22.07 -11.47
C ARG A 119 -22.04 -21.60 -10.05
N ILE A 120 -21.92 -20.29 -9.89
CA ILE A 120 -21.62 -19.66 -8.61
C ILE A 120 -22.63 -18.58 -8.29
N LYS A 121 -22.68 -18.20 -7.01
CA LYS A 121 -23.37 -17.02 -6.50
C LYS A 121 -22.36 -16.10 -5.83
N ASP A 122 -22.32 -14.84 -6.23
CA ASP A 122 -21.52 -13.84 -5.52
C ASP A 122 -22.19 -13.50 -4.19
N ILE A 123 -21.46 -13.61 -3.10
CA ILE A 123 -21.97 -13.34 -1.75
C ILE A 123 -22.34 -11.87 -1.54
N LEU A 124 -21.66 -10.95 -2.24
CA LEU A 124 -21.86 -9.51 -2.04
C LEU A 124 -23.01 -8.98 -2.89
N THR A 125 -23.02 -9.30 -4.18
CA THR A 125 -24.05 -8.82 -5.12
C THR A 125 -25.26 -9.73 -5.20
N GLN A 126 -25.20 -10.94 -4.62
CA GLN A 126 -26.21 -12.00 -4.73
C GLN A 126 -26.51 -12.43 -6.17
N LYS A 127 -25.69 -12.00 -7.15
CA LYS A 127 -25.84 -12.37 -8.56
C LYS A 127 -25.35 -13.79 -8.77
N GLU A 128 -26.09 -14.52 -9.59
CA GLU A 128 -25.75 -15.87 -10.01
C GLU A 128 -25.31 -15.91 -11.47
N GLY A 129 -24.41 -16.85 -11.77
CA GLY A 129 -24.00 -17.10 -13.14
C GLY A 129 -22.94 -18.19 -13.23
N TRP A 130 -22.39 -18.32 -14.42
CA TRP A 130 -21.39 -19.30 -14.80
C TRP A 130 -20.02 -18.65 -14.94
N VAL A 131 -19.03 -19.26 -14.31
CA VAL A 131 -17.62 -18.88 -14.41
C VAL A 131 -16.82 -20.11 -14.81
N ALA A 132 -15.75 -19.93 -15.60
CA ALA A 132 -14.90 -21.05 -15.95
C ALA A 132 -14.21 -21.60 -14.68
N THR A 133 -14.28 -22.91 -14.46
CA THR A 133 -13.83 -23.57 -13.22
C THR A 133 -12.36 -23.30 -12.91
N ARG A 134 -11.52 -23.11 -13.95
CA ARG A 134 -10.11 -22.72 -13.83
C ARG A 134 -9.85 -21.41 -13.07
N PHE A 135 -10.87 -20.57 -12.89
CA PHE A 135 -10.78 -19.32 -12.15
C PHE A 135 -11.24 -19.43 -10.69
N LEU A 136 -11.60 -20.63 -10.23
CA LEU A 136 -12.04 -20.87 -8.86
C LEU A 136 -11.05 -21.76 -8.12
N GLN A 137 -10.72 -21.38 -6.90
CA GLN A 137 -9.91 -22.17 -5.97
C GLN A 137 -10.63 -22.32 -4.63
N ASP A 138 -10.41 -23.42 -3.92
CA ASP A 138 -10.94 -23.65 -2.56
C ASP A 138 -10.31 -22.69 -1.55
N ASP A 139 -9.01 -22.50 -1.69
CA ASP A 139 -8.25 -21.57 -0.86
C ASP A 139 -8.33 -20.16 -1.44
N ASN A 140 -8.48 -19.16 -0.57
CA ASN A 140 -8.25 -17.79 -0.97
C ASN A 140 -6.80 -17.73 -1.48
N PRO A 141 -6.52 -17.27 -2.71
CA PRO A 141 -5.16 -16.95 -3.11
C PRO A 141 -4.72 -15.69 -2.39
N LYS A 142 -4.60 -15.76 -1.07
CA LYS A 142 -3.57 -15.06 -0.33
C LYS A 142 -2.27 -15.69 -0.80
N ARG A 143 -1.73 -15.10 -1.87
CA ARG A 143 -0.30 -14.93 -2.10
C ARG A 143 0.52 -16.14 -1.63
N GLU A 144 0.88 -17.00 -2.58
CA GLU A 144 2.07 -17.83 -2.45
C GLU A 144 3.28 -16.92 -2.13
N GLU A 145 3.51 -16.71 -0.83
CA GLU A 145 4.81 -16.50 -0.21
C GLU A 145 5.24 -17.81 0.47
N ILE A 146 5.05 -18.93 -0.24
CA ILE A 146 5.48 -20.27 0.20
C ILE A 146 6.05 -20.99 -1.02
N SER A 147 7.26 -20.62 -1.44
CA SER A 147 8.21 -21.49 -2.17
C SER A 147 9.53 -20.80 -2.53
N LYS A 148 10.09 -19.98 -1.62
CA LYS A 148 11.53 -19.71 -1.62
C LYS A 148 12.02 -19.71 -0.17
N PRO A 149 13.14 -20.39 0.18
CA PRO A 149 13.58 -20.47 1.57
C PRO A 149 13.91 -19.09 2.13
N SER A 150 13.05 -18.54 3.00
CA SER A 150 13.31 -17.31 3.74
C SER A 150 12.77 -17.43 5.17
N GLU A 151 13.67 -17.88 6.05
CA GLU A 151 13.97 -17.42 7.41
C GLU A 151 12.84 -16.85 8.32
N PRO A 152 12.77 -17.26 9.61
CA PRO A 152 11.53 -17.41 10.36
C PRO A 152 11.00 -16.12 10.99
N LYS A 153 9.69 -15.90 10.87
CA LYS A 153 8.90 -14.99 11.72
C LYS A 153 7.85 -15.79 12.51
N SER A 154 8.28 -16.43 13.59
CA SER A 154 7.43 -16.64 14.77
C SER A 154 7.97 -15.71 15.85
N LYS A 155 7.20 -14.67 16.21
CA LYS A 155 7.54 -13.75 17.30
C LYS A 155 7.72 -14.56 18.60
N PRO A 156 8.87 -14.51 19.28
CA PRO A 156 8.92 -14.73 20.74
C PRO A 156 8.29 -13.51 21.45
N PRO A 157 8.03 -13.58 22.77
CA PRO A 157 7.54 -12.46 23.61
C PRO A 157 8.40 -11.18 23.42
N PRO A 158 7.94 -9.98 23.85
CA PRO A 158 8.58 -8.70 23.49
C PRO A 158 9.99 -8.55 24.07
N THR A 159 10.95 -9.16 23.40
CA THR A 159 12.39 -8.92 23.49
C THR A 159 12.72 -7.94 22.36
N LEU A 160 13.46 -6.88 22.68
CA LEU A 160 13.75 -5.75 21.77
C LEU A 160 14.09 -6.22 20.33
N SER A 161 13.50 -5.56 19.33
CA SER A 161 13.76 -5.90 17.92
C SER A 161 15.23 -5.69 17.56
N PRO A 162 15.81 -6.48 16.63
CA PRO A 162 17.24 -6.36 16.28
C PRO A 162 17.65 -4.95 15.88
N THR A 163 16.78 -4.22 15.17
CA THR A 163 17.01 -2.82 14.80
C THR A 163 17.18 -1.93 16.03
N ILE A 164 16.32 -2.07 17.04
CA ILE A 164 16.42 -1.29 18.27
C ILE A 164 17.70 -1.64 19.04
N VAL A 165 18.08 -2.92 19.06
CA VAL A 165 19.34 -3.37 19.65
C VAL A 165 20.56 -2.75 18.95
N ILE A 166 20.60 -2.79 17.61
CA ILE A 166 21.67 -2.16 16.80
C ILE A 166 21.80 -0.67 17.13
N GLN A 167 20.68 0.05 17.16
CA GLN A 167 20.68 1.49 17.46
C GLN A 167 21.20 1.77 18.88
N ARG A 168 20.82 0.93 19.85
CA ARG A 168 21.30 1.08 21.23
C ARG A 168 22.79 0.81 21.36
N ILE A 169 23.30 -0.24 20.70
CA ILE A 169 24.73 -0.56 20.69
C ILE A 169 25.55 0.60 20.12
N ILE A 170 25.13 1.16 18.96
CA ILE A 170 25.82 2.31 18.36
C ILE A 170 25.74 3.52 19.29
N ALA A 171 24.55 3.81 19.83
CA ALA A 171 24.36 4.95 20.74
C ALA A 171 25.21 4.84 22.01
N GLU A 172 25.29 3.65 22.60
CA GLU A 172 26.12 3.38 23.78
C GLU A 172 27.62 3.52 23.45
N SER A 173 28.06 3.00 22.31
CA SER A 173 29.44 3.19 21.86
C SER A 173 29.81 4.66 21.66
N LEU A 174 28.88 5.46 21.13
CA LEU A 174 29.07 6.91 20.96
C LEU A 174 29.07 7.64 22.31
N ALA A 175 28.19 7.26 23.23
CA ALA A 175 28.09 7.87 24.55
C ALA A 175 29.31 7.57 25.44
N ASN A 176 29.90 6.38 25.28
CA ASN A 176 31.09 5.97 26.05
C ASN A 176 32.40 6.56 25.48
N TYR A 177 32.39 7.10 24.26
CA TYR A 177 33.58 7.70 23.68
C TYR A 177 33.83 9.11 24.23
N PRO A 178 35.02 9.41 24.78
CA PRO A 178 35.28 10.67 25.50
C PRO A 178 35.45 11.91 24.60
N GLY A 179 35.57 11.73 23.28
CA GLY A 179 35.89 12.80 22.33
C GLY A 179 34.72 13.21 21.45
N THR A 180 34.87 14.33 20.74
CA THR A 180 33.84 14.80 19.80
C THR A 180 33.85 14.04 18.47
N CYS A 181 35.01 13.49 18.07
CA CYS A 181 35.16 12.78 16.79
C CYS A 181 35.23 11.26 16.96
N ALA A 182 34.12 10.64 17.38
CA ALA A 182 34.00 9.18 17.45
C ALA A 182 33.98 8.57 16.04
N CYS A 183 33.04 9.05 15.21
CA CYS A 183 32.73 8.47 13.90
C CYS A 183 33.02 9.42 12.74
N PRO A 184 33.15 8.92 11.49
CA PRO A 184 33.49 9.75 10.35
C PRO A 184 32.44 10.83 10.04
N TYR A 185 31.17 10.52 10.33
CA TYR A 185 30.04 11.43 10.13
C TYR A 185 29.81 12.41 11.29
N SER A 186 30.51 12.25 12.42
CA SER A 186 30.44 13.19 13.55
C SER A 186 30.99 14.56 13.15
N THR A 187 30.63 15.60 13.89
CA THR A 187 31.10 16.98 13.70
C THR A 187 31.91 17.44 14.90
N ASP A 188 33.00 18.17 14.67
CA ASP A 188 33.80 18.76 15.75
C ASP A 188 33.12 20.00 16.35
N ARG A 189 33.66 20.53 17.45
CA ARG A 189 33.11 21.73 18.13
C ARG A 189 33.07 22.99 17.25
N ARG A 190 33.76 22.98 16.11
CA ARG A 190 33.77 24.08 15.12
C ARG A 190 32.84 23.78 13.93
N GLY A 191 32.03 22.71 14.02
CA GLY A 191 31.06 22.32 12.99
C GLY A 191 31.66 21.56 11.80
N ARG A 192 32.95 21.22 11.80
CA ARG A 192 33.55 20.49 10.67
C ARG A 192 33.36 19.00 10.83
N ARG A 193 33.09 18.28 9.73
CA ARG A 193 33.01 16.81 9.73
C ARG A 193 34.34 16.20 10.19
N CYS A 194 34.27 15.14 10.98
CA CYS A 194 35.43 14.46 11.51
C CYS A 194 36.15 13.67 10.40
N GLY A 195 35.42 12.92 9.58
CA GLY A 195 35.97 12.11 8.49
C GLY A 195 37.13 11.24 8.96
N ASN A 196 38.26 11.32 8.25
CA ASN A 196 39.49 10.59 8.57
C ASN A 196 40.13 10.97 9.92
N ARG A 197 39.68 12.06 10.56
CA ARG A 197 40.13 12.44 11.91
C ARG A 197 39.42 11.66 13.02
N SER A 198 38.35 10.94 12.69
CA SER A 198 37.56 10.16 13.65
C SER A 198 38.36 9.00 14.26
N ALA A 199 37.97 8.57 15.46
CA ALA A 199 38.56 7.40 16.11
C ALA A 199 38.37 6.14 15.26
N TYR A 200 37.16 5.95 14.70
CA TYR A 200 36.84 4.85 13.79
C TYR A 200 37.79 4.75 12.58
N SER A 201 38.21 5.88 12.01
CA SER A 201 39.06 5.89 10.80
C SER A 201 40.56 5.79 11.10
N LYS A 202 41.00 6.01 12.34
CA LYS A 202 42.42 6.08 12.68
C LYS A 202 42.97 4.69 13.04
N PRO A 203 44.21 4.37 12.66
CA PRO A 203 44.86 3.14 13.13
C PRO A 203 45.24 3.29 14.61
N GLY A 204 44.79 2.33 15.42
CA GLY A 204 45.09 2.25 16.86
C GLY A 204 44.26 3.19 17.73
N GLY A 205 44.12 2.82 19.01
CA GLY A 205 43.32 3.56 19.99
C GLY A 205 41.87 3.09 20.08
N TYR A 206 40.96 4.02 20.38
CA TYR A 206 39.52 3.74 20.49
C TYR A 206 38.94 3.34 19.13
N ALA A 207 38.14 2.28 19.09
CA ALA A 207 37.41 1.82 17.91
C ALA A 207 35.89 1.79 18.21
N PRO A 208 35.21 2.95 18.19
CA PRO A 208 33.77 2.99 18.45
C PRO A 208 32.99 2.33 17.30
N VAL A 209 31.85 1.74 17.63
CA VAL A 209 30.88 1.21 16.66
C VAL A 209 30.14 2.38 16.03
N CYS A 210 30.26 2.55 14.71
CA CYS A 210 29.74 3.73 14.02
C CYS A 210 28.59 3.39 13.07
N PHE A 211 28.60 2.21 12.48
CA PHE A 211 27.62 1.82 11.48
C PHE A 211 26.89 0.54 11.88
N SER A 212 25.71 0.34 11.30
CA SER A 212 24.93 -0.87 11.56
C SER A 212 25.63 -2.14 11.09
N GLN A 213 26.50 -2.04 10.07
CA GLN A 213 27.28 -3.17 9.58
C GLN A 213 28.38 -3.60 10.57
N ASP A 214 28.82 -2.69 11.44
CA ASP A 214 29.84 -2.98 12.45
C ASP A 214 29.26 -3.77 13.65
N VAL A 215 27.94 -3.84 13.75
CA VAL A 215 27.25 -4.58 14.81
C VAL A 215 27.12 -6.05 14.40
N THR A 216 27.89 -6.91 15.05
CA THR A 216 27.85 -8.35 14.80
C THR A 216 26.62 -9.00 15.42
N LYS A 217 26.24 -10.18 14.91
CA LYS A 217 25.17 -11.00 15.50
C LYS A 217 25.42 -11.31 16.98
N SER A 218 26.68 -11.58 17.35
CA SER A 218 27.05 -11.83 18.74
C SER A 218 26.84 -10.61 19.64
N MET A 219 27.07 -9.39 19.15
CA MET A 219 26.77 -8.17 19.90
C MET A 219 25.26 -7.99 20.13
N ILE A 220 24.44 -8.36 19.13
CA ILE A 220 22.97 -8.30 19.24
C ILE A 220 22.44 -9.33 20.23
N GLU A 221 22.99 -10.55 20.20
CA GLU A 221 22.61 -11.62 21.11
C GLU A 221 23.02 -11.33 22.55
N ALA A 222 24.22 -10.78 22.77
CA ALA A 222 24.70 -10.41 24.09
C ALA A 222 23.90 -9.25 24.75
N TYR A 223 23.16 -8.47 23.96
CA TYR A 223 22.35 -7.36 24.46
C TYR A 223 20.98 -7.80 25.01
N ARG A 224 20.56 -9.05 24.72
CA ARG A 224 19.25 -9.60 25.09
C ARG A 224 19.32 -10.42 26.36
#